data_AF-A0A1F5BWH3-F1
#
_entry.id   AF-A0A1F5BWH3-F1
#
_cell.length_a   1.000
_cell.length_b   1.000
_cell.length_c   1.000
_cell.angle_alpha   90.00
_cell.angle_beta   90.00
_cell.angle_gamma   90.00
#
_symmetry.space_group_name_H-M   'P 1'
#
loop_
_entity.id
_entity.type
_entity.pdbx_description
1 polymer ?
#
loop_
_entity_poly.entity_id
_entity_poly.type
_entity_poly.pdbx_seq_one_letter_code
_entity_poly.pdbx_strand_id
1 'polypeptide(L)'
;MRNRQNVGLQKLLFDAKEALESLRKQMKVTENVIRGIEGHLATSKKTPGARALSEQPVRQVREESITYQKLFKTQRSSDSQERLRKLRALKTGFGLSHRELAGIVGVSERTIFNWLGGEASLNRLAREKIDKLFRVYDMVSREIKPEARRRWLFAQNELLGDSAHDLLVEGEFEKVLADIEAMREGVHV
;
A
#
# COMPACT_ATOMS: atom_id res chain seq x y z
N MET A 1 -23.99 -17.49 7.11
CA MET A 1 -24.57 -16.22 6.61
C MET A 1 -23.67 -14.97 6.74
N ARG A 2 -22.56 -14.99 7.52
CA ARG A 2 -21.67 -13.81 7.69
C ARG A 2 -20.74 -13.48 6.51
N ASN A 3 -20.60 -14.38 5.53
CA ASN A 3 -19.58 -14.24 4.48
C ASN A 3 -19.97 -13.28 3.33
N ARG A 4 -21.27 -13.20 2.96
CA ARG A 4 -21.71 -12.31 1.86
C ARG A 4 -21.67 -10.81 2.21
N GLN A 5 -21.94 -10.45 3.46
CA GLN A 5 -21.88 -9.04 3.89
C GLN A 5 -20.44 -8.51 3.93
N ASN A 6 -19.47 -9.38 4.24
CA ASN A 6 -18.05 -9.00 4.25
C ASN A 6 -17.52 -8.74 2.84
N VAL A 7 -17.92 -9.56 1.86
CA VAL A 7 -17.59 -9.35 0.44
C VAL A 7 -18.19 -8.04 -0.10
N GLY A 8 -19.43 -7.72 0.27
CA GLY A 8 -20.09 -6.46 -0.12
C GLY A 8 -19.40 -5.21 0.45
N LEU A 9 -18.99 -5.27 1.73
CA LEU A 9 -18.26 -4.16 2.38
C LEU A 9 -16.87 -3.96 1.78
N GLN A 10 -16.15 -5.04 1.45
CA GLN A 10 -14.85 -4.96 0.79
C GLN A 10 -14.95 -4.37 -0.61
N LYS A 11 -15.98 -4.76 -1.37
CA LYS A 11 -16.25 -4.19 -2.69
C LYS A 11 -16.59 -2.70 -2.61
N LEU A 12 -17.46 -2.30 -1.66
CA LEU A 12 -17.77 -0.88 -1.42
C LEU A 12 -16.54 -0.06 -1.04
N LEU A 13 -15.66 -0.60 -0.19
CA LEU A 13 -14.40 0.05 0.18
C LEU A 13 -13.45 0.18 -1.01
N PHE A 14 -13.40 -0.83 -1.89
CA PHE A 14 -12.59 -0.80 -3.10
C PHE A 14 -13.12 0.24 -4.10
N ASP A 15 -14.43 0.22 -4.38
CA ASP A 15 -15.10 1.16 -5.28
C ASP A 15 -14.96 2.61 -4.79
N ALA A 16 -15.05 2.84 -3.47
CA ALA A 16 -14.81 4.15 -2.86
C ALA A 16 -13.34 4.62 -3.00
N LYS A 17 -12.36 3.71 -2.91
CA LYS A 17 -10.95 4.03 -3.13
C LYS A 17 -10.68 4.43 -4.58
N GLU A 18 -11.26 3.71 -5.54
CA GLU A 18 -11.15 4.04 -6.97
C GLU A 18 -11.77 5.41 -7.29
N ALA A 19 -12.96 5.69 -6.76
CA ALA A 19 -13.63 6.99 -6.92
C ALA A 19 -12.77 8.15 -6.36
N LEU A 20 -12.15 7.95 -5.19
CA LEU A 20 -11.25 8.94 -4.58
C LEU A 20 -9.99 9.18 -5.43
N GLU A 21 -9.38 8.15 -6.02
CA GLU A 21 -8.20 8.31 -6.86
C GLU A 21 -8.54 8.96 -8.22
N SER A 22 -9.73 8.68 -8.77
CA SER A 22 -10.24 9.38 -9.96
C SER A 22 -10.45 10.88 -9.69
N LEU A 23 -11.12 11.23 -8.58
CA LEU A 23 -11.32 12.62 -8.15
C LEU A 23 -9.98 13.35 -7.99
N ARG A 24 -8.98 12.68 -7.39
CA ARG A 24 -7.62 13.22 -7.23
C ARG A 24 -6.95 13.54 -8.56
N LYS A 25 -7.08 12.65 -9.56
CA LYS A 25 -6.51 12.86 -10.90
C LYS A 25 -7.15 14.09 -11.56
N GLN A 26 -8.48 14.18 -11.53
CA GLN A 26 -9.21 15.33 -12.07
C GLN A 26 -8.80 16.64 -11.38
N MET A 27 -8.73 16.64 -10.06
CA MET A 27 -8.28 17.79 -9.27
C MET A 27 -6.87 18.28 -9.64
N LYS A 28 -5.92 17.36 -9.85
CA LYS A 28 -4.56 17.71 -10.25
C LYS A 28 -4.52 18.35 -11.65
N VAL A 29 -5.39 17.90 -12.55
CA VAL A 29 -5.55 18.52 -13.88
C VAL A 29 -6.11 19.94 -13.71
N THR A 30 -7.15 20.11 -12.89
CA THR A 30 -7.74 21.43 -12.61
C THR A 30 -6.74 22.41 -11.99
N GLU A 31 -5.93 21.98 -11.02
CA GLU A 31 -4.87 22.81 -10.43
C GLU A 31 -3.82 23.25 -11.46
N ASN A 32 -3.45 22.37 -12.39
CA ASN A 32 -2.50 22.70 -13.45
C ASN A 32 -3.10 23.68 -14.46
N VAL A 33 -4.38 23.54 -14.81
CA VAL A 33 -5.10 24.48 -15.68
C VAL A 33 -5.16 25.86 -15.02
N ILE A 34 -5.49 25.94 -13.73
CA ILE A 34 -5.52 27.20 -12.98
C ILE A 34 -4.15 27.85 -12.95
N ARG A 35 -3.09 27.11 -12.65
CA ARG A 35 -1.72 27.62 -12.67
C ARG A 35 -1.33 28.16 -14.06
N GLY A 36 -1.77 27.48 -15.13
CA GLY A 36 -1.60 27.95 -16.51
C GLY A 36 -2.33 29.27 -16.77
N ILE A 37 -3.60 29.37 -16.36
CA ILE A 37 -4.40 30.60 -16.47
C ILE A 37 -3.76 31.74 -15.67
N GLU A 38 -3.31 31.48 -14.44
CA GLU A 38 -2.59 32.46 -13.60
C GLU A 38 -1.30 32.96 -14.28
N GLY A 39 -0.54 32.07 -14.92
CA GLY A 39 0.64 32.44 -15.71
C GLY A 39 0.30 33.34 -16.91
N HIS A 40 -0.78 33.03 -17.62
CA HIS A 40 -1.27 33.86 -18.73
C HIS A 40 -1.84 35.21 -18.26
N LEU A 41 -2.53 35.25 -17.12
CA LEU A 41 -3.03 36.49 -16.52
C LEU A 41 -1.89 37.37 -15.98
N ALA A 42 -0.82 36.78 -15.44
CA ALA A 42 0.35 37.52 -14.96
C ALA A 42 1.15 38.17 -16.10
N THR A 43 1.12 37.59 -17.30
CA THR A 43 1.78 38.10 -18.51
C THR A 43 0.93 39.11 -19.29
N SER A 44 -0.41 39.08 -19.10
CA SER A 44 -1.34 40.06 -19.67
C SER A 44 -1.29 41.39 -18.91
N LYS A 45 -0.38 42.28 -19.31
CA LYS A 45 -0.41 43.68 -18.90
C LYS A 45 -1.62 44.38 -19.55
N LYS A 46 -2.50 44.98 -18.74
CA LYS A 46 -3.53 46.01 -19.06
C LYS A 46 -4.99 45.53 -19.24
N THR A 47 -5.70 45.24 -18.14
CA THR A 47 -7.12 45.63 -17.99
C THR A 47 -7.46 45.85 -16.50
N PRO A 48 -7.73 47.09 -16.05
CA PRO A 48 -8.24 47.34 -14.70
C PRO A 48 -9.64 46.70 -14.56
N GLY A 49 -9.81 45.77 -13.61
CA GLY A 49 -11.10 45.10 -13.33
C GLY A 49 -11.15 43.60 -13.64
N ALA A 50 -10.40 43.11 -14.65
CA ALA A 50 -10.35 41.68 -14.99
C ALA A 50 -9.69 40.81 -13.88
N ARG A 51 -8.77 41.41 -13.11
CA ARG A 51 -8.10 40.77 -11.98
C ARG A 51 -9.08 40.51 -10.82
N ALA A 52 -9.96 41.47 -10.51
CA ALA A 52 -10.93 41.35 -9.42
C ALA A 52 -12.03 40.31 -9.71
N LEU A 53 -12.46 40.19 -10.97
CA LEU A 53 -13.48 39.21 -11.40
C LEU A 53 -12.95 37.76 -11.46
N SER A 54 -11.64 37.58 -11.64
CA SER A 54 -10.99 36.26 -11.62
C SER A 54 -10.47 35.86 -10.23
N GLU A 55 -10.27 36.82 -9.31
CA GLU A 55 -9.74 36.56 -7.97
C GLU A 55 -10.69 35.74 -7.08
N GLN A 56 -12.01 35.98 -7.13
CA GLN A 56 -12.96 35.22 -6.29
C GLN A 56 -13.05 33.74 -6.69
N PRO A 57 -13.25 33.37 -7.98
CA PRO A 57 -13.21 31.97 -8.41
C PRO A 57 -11.87 31.29 -8.12
N VAL A 58 -10.74 31.99 -8.33
CA VAL A 58 -9.40 31.45 -8.07
C VAL A 58 -9.17 31.19 -6.57
N ARG A 59 -9.63 32.09 -5.68
CA ARG A 59 -9.56 31.87 -4.23
C ARG A 59 -10.42 30.68 -3.80
N GLN A 60 -11.65 30.59 -4.29
CA GLN A 60 -12.55 29.49 -3.97
C GLN A 60 -11.95 28.13 -4.37
N VAL A 61 -11.45 28.01 -5.60
CA VAL A 61 -10.83 26.74 -6.05
C VAL A 61 -9.55 26.43 -5.26
N ARG A 62 -8.80 27.46 -4.82
CA ARG A 62 -7.61 27.28 -3.98
C ARG A 62 -7.96 26.78 -2.58
N GLU A 63 -9.02 27.29 -1.96
CA GLU A 63 -9.52 26.85 -0.65
C GLU A 63 -10.08 25.42 -0.69
N GLU A 64 -10.84 25.11 -1.75
CA GLU A 64 -11.32 23.76 -2.03
C GLU A 64 -10.13 22.81 -2.23
N SER A 65 -9.15 23.17 -3.05
CA SER A 65 -7.90 22.42 -3.26
C SER A 65 -7.19 22.10 -1.94
N ILE A 66 -7.02 23.08 -1.05
CA ILE A 66 -6.41 22.87 0.28
C ILE A 66 -7.20 21.85 1.10
N THR A 67 -8.54 21.96 1.09
CA THR A 67 -9.43 21.05 1.83
C THR A 67 -9.30 19.62 1.33
N TYR A 68 -9.33 19.43 0.01
CA TYR A 68 -9.13 18.12 -0.60
C TYR A 68 -7.72 17.57 -0.35
N GLN A 69 -6.67 18.39 -0.47
CA GLN A 69 -5.30 17.97 -0.16
C GLN A 69 -5.18 17.47 1.29
N LYS A 70 -5.83 18.15 2.26
CA LYS A 70 -5.91 17.70 3.66
C LYS A 70 -6.64 16.36 3.80
N LEU A 71 -7.77 16.17 3.13
CA LEU A 71 -8.51 14.90 3.12
C LEU A 71 -7.67 13.76 2.54
N PHE A 72 -7.01 13.96 1.39
CA PHE A 72 -6.13 12.96 0.80
C PHE A 72 -4.90 12.64 1.65
N LYS A 73 -4.34 13.64 2.34
CA LYS A 73 -3.23 13.43 3.29
C LYS A 73 -3.70 12.55 4.46
N THR A 74 -4.89 12.83 4.98
CA THR A 74 -5.51 12.03 6.06
C THR A 74 -5.80 10.60 5.60
N GLN A 75 -6.37 10.44 4.40
CA GLN A 75 -6.66 9.12 3.82
C GLN A 75 -5.38 8.30 3.57
N ARG A 76 -4.33 8.92 3.01
CA ARG A 76 -3.03 8.24 2.80
C ARG A 76 -2.37 7.84 4.11
N SER A 77 -2.52 8.66 5.16
CA SER A 77 -2.06 8.30 6.50
C SER A 77 -2.83 7.10 7.03
N SER A 78 -4.16 7.08 6.90
CA SER A 78 -5.01 5.95 7.28
C SER A 78 -4.64 4.64 6.55
N ASP A 79 -4.46 4.67 5.23
CA ASP A 79 -4.08 3.49 4.44
C ASP A 79 -2.66 2.99 4.80
N SER A 80 -1.73 3.91 5.04
CA SER A 80 -0.37 3.56 5.49
C SER A 80 -0.39 2.94 6.90
N GLN A 81 -1.19 3.48 7.82
CA GLN A 81 -1.35 2.95 9.17
C GLN A 81 -1.98 1.55 9.15
N GLU A 82 -3.00 1.35 8.31
CA GLU A 82 -3.63 0.03 8.15
C GLU A 82 -2.65 -1.01 7.61
N ARG A 83 -1.85 -0.63 6.61
CA ARG A 83 -0.77 -1.46 6.09
C ARG A 83 0.25 -1.83 7.17
N LEU A 84 0.65 -0.88 8.02
CA LEU A 84 1.54 -1.16 9.15
C LEU A 84 0.90 -2.07 10.19
N ARG A 85 -0.41 -1.95 10.46
CA ARG A 85 -1.14 -2.90 11.32
C ARG A 85 -1.11 -4.32 10.77
N LYS A 86 -1.39 -4.49 9.47
CA LYS A 86 -1.30 -5.79 8.79
C LYS A 86 0.12 -6.35 8.82
N LEU A 87 1.13 -5.50 8.65
CA LEU A 87 2.54 -5.90 8.73
C LEU A 87 2.92 -6.40 10.14
N ARG A 88 2.44 -5.75 11.21
CA ARG A 88 2.62 -6.25 12.59
C ARG A 88 1.95 -7.60 12.80
N ALA A 89 0.72 -7.77 12.29
CA ALA A 89 -0.02 -9.03 12.39
C ALA A 89 0.70 -10.17 11.65
N LEU A 90 1.18 -9.91 10.43
CA LEU A 90 1.97 -10.87 9.64
C LEU A 90 3.27 -11.25 10.34
N LYS A 91 4.04 -10.25 10.81
CA LYS A 91 5.29 -10.47 11.55
C LYS A 91 5.05 -11.39 12.74
N THR A 92 3.99 -11.14 13.50
CA THR A 92 3.59 -11.96 14.65
C THR A 92 3.10 -13.35 14.20
N GLY A 93 2.32 -13.42 13.12
CA GLY A 93 1.73 -14.66 12.61
C GLY A 93 2.73 -15.66 12.05
N PHE A 94 3.87 -15.19 11.53
CA PHE A 94 5.03 -16.03 11.20
C PHE A 94 6.03 -16.16 12.36
N GLY A 95 5.87 -15.36 13.43
CA GLY A 95 6.82 -15.29 14.52
C GLY A 95 8.18 -14.69 14.12
N LEU A 96 8.20 -13.77 13.15
CA LEU A 96 9.42 -13.15 12.63
C LEU A 96 10.03 -12.12 13.60
N SER A 97 11.36 -12.06 13.64
CA SER A 97 12.11 -10.95 14.23
C SER A 97 12.10 -9.71 13.33
N HIS A 98 12.56 -8.55 13.83
CA HIS A 98 12.71 -7.36 13.00
C HIS A 98 13.77 -7.57 11.91
N ARG A 99 14.85 -8.27 12.24
CA ARG A 99 15.93 -8.63 11.30
C ARG A 99 15.46 -9.53 10.17
N GLU A 100 14.74 -10.61 10.47
CA GLU A 100 14.23 -11.54 9.45
C GLU A 100 13.27 -10.81 8.49
N LEU A 101 12.34 -10.00 9.03
CA LEU A 101 11.45 -9.18 8.20
C LEU A 101 12.21 -8.15 7.36
N ALA A 102 13.26 -7.55 7.92
CA ALA A 102 14.12 -6.60 7.22
C ALA A 102 14.83 -7.25 6.03
N GLY A 103 15.30 -8.50 6.19
CA GLY A 103 15.88 -9.31 5.11
C GLY A 103 14.90 -9.50 3.95
N ILE A 104 13.69 -9.99 4.23
CA ILE A 104 12.65 -10.23 3.21
C ILE A 104 12.30 -8.93 2.46
N VAL A 105 12.15 -7.82 3.19
CA VAL A 105 11.79 -6.54 2.57
C VAL A 105 12.99 -5.87 1.89
N GLY A 106 14.23 -6.26 2.22
CA GLY A 106 15.45 -5.64 1.69
C GLY A 106 15.70 -4.24 2.23
N VAL A 107 15.47 -4.03 3.53
CA VAL A 107 15.76 -2.76 4.23
C VAL A 107 16.53 -3.03 5.52
N SER A 108 16.95 -1.98 6.23
CA SER A 108 17.60 -2.15 7.52
C SER A 108 16.61 -2.55 8.62
N GLU A 109 17.10 -3.27 9.65
CA GLU A 109 16.32 -3.58 10.85
C GLU A 109 15.77 -2.31 11.53
N ARG A 110 16.58 -1.24 11.58
CA ARG A 110 16.17 0.07 12.10
C ARG A 110 15.01 0.67 11.30
N THR A 111 15.00 0.49 9.98
CA THR A 111 13.90 0.95 9.12
C THR A 111 12.60 0.24 9.46
N ILE A 112 12.63 -1.08 9.66
CA ILE A 112 11.47 -1.85 10.11
C ILE A 112 11.01 -1.36 11.50
N PHE A 113 11.94 -1.19 12.45
CA PHE A 113 11.62 -0.70 13.78
C PHE A 113 10.87 0.65 13.72
N ASN A 114 11.42 1.62 12.97
CA ASN A 114 10.80 2.94 12.84
C ASN A 114 9.42 2.88 12.16
N TRP A 115 9.24 2.03 11.15
CA TRP A 115 7.93 1.83 10.52
C TRP A 115 6.91 1.24 11.49
N LEU A 116 7.30 0.18 12.22
CA LEU A 116 6.41 -0.46 13.19
C LEU A 116 6.18 0.40 14.44
N GLY A 117 7.06 1.36 14.73
CA GLY A 117 6.88 2.43 15.73
C GLY A 117 6.02 3.60 15.24
N GLY A 118 5.73 3.69 13.93
CA GLY A 118 4.96 4.80 13.35
C GLY A 118 5.77 6.08 13.11
N GLU A 119 7.09 6.02 13.23
CA GLU A 119 8.01 7.16 13.12
C GLU A 119 8.42 7.45 11.67
N ALA A 120 8.22 6.51 10.75
CA ALA A 120 8.61 6.66 9.36
C ALA A 120 7.57 6.08 8.38
N SER A 121 7.50 6.67 7.19
CA SER A 121 6.62 6.21 6.12
C SER A 121 7.30 5.18 5.22
N LEU A 122 6.51 4.23 4.71
CA LEU A 122 6.92 3.24 3.72
C LEU A 122 7.21 3.90 2.37
N ASN A 123 8.39 3.63 1.78
CA ASN A 123 8.69 4.00 0.39
C ASN A 123 7.96 3.09 -0.62
N ARG A 124 7.98 3.43 -1.91
CA ARG A 124 7.24 2.68 -2.94
C ARG A 124 7.68 1.22 -3.07
N LEU A 125 8.99 0.99 -3.17
CA LEU A 125 9.56 -0.35 -3.35
C LEU A 125 9.24 -1.28 -2.16
N ALA A 126 9.32 -0.74 -0.95
CA ALA A 126 8.96 -1.48 0.26
C ALA A 126 7.47 -1.84 0.28
N ARG A 127 6.58 -0.95 -0.18
CA ARG A 127 5.14 -1.26 -0.27
C ARG A 127 4.88 -2.44 -1.21
N GLU A 128 5.52 -2.45 -2.38
CA GLU A 128 5.38 -3.52 -3.37
C GLU A 128 5.82 -4.87 -2.79
N LYS A 129 6.99 -4.92 -2.13
CA LYS A 129 7.45 -6.15 -1.45
C LYS A 129 6.52 -6.58 -0.31
N ILE A 130 6.03 -5.63 0.49
CA ILE A 130 5.08 -5.92 1.57
C ILE A 130 3.74 -6.44 1.03
N ASP A 131 3.26 -5.92 -0.10
CA ASP A 131 2.05 -6.42 -0.76
C ASP A 131 2.21 -7.88 -1.21
N LYS A 132 3.36 -8.24 -1.81
CA LYS A 132 3.67 -9.63 -2.14
C LYS A 132 3.72 -10.50 -0.90
N LEU A 133 4.38 -10.02 0.16
CA LEU A 133 4.47 -10.74 1.43
C LEU A 133 3.09 -10.95 2.09
N PHE A 134 2.16 -9.99 1.96
CA PHE A 134 0.79 -10.16 2.42
C PHE A 134 0.07 -11.27 1.66
N ARG A 135 0.29 -11.38 0.35
CA ARG A 135 -0.29 -12.46 -0.47
C ARG A 135 0.22 -13.83 -0.01
N VAL A 136 1.53 -13.95 0.23
CA VAL A 136 2.13 -15.17 0.78
C VAL A 136 1.49 -15.51 2.12
N TYR A 137 1.42 -14.56 3.05
CA TYR A 137 0.83 -14.81 4.36
C TYR A 137 -0.65 -15.20 4.32
N ASP A 138 -1.45 -14.56 3.46
CA ASP A 138 -2.87 -14.91 3.31
C ASP A 138 -3.03 -16.37 2.85
N MET A 139 -2.26 -16.80 1.84
CA MET A 139 -2.30 -18.19 1.38
C MET A 139 -1.81 -19.15 2.48
N VAL A 140 -0.64 -18.90 3.06
CA VAL A 140 -0.10 -19.74 4.14
C VAL A 140 -1.05 -19.82 5.34
N SER A 141 -1.74 -18.73 5.68
CA SER A 141 -2.66 -18.71 6.83
C SER A 141 -3.89 -19.60 6.65
N ARG A 142 -4.24 -19.94 5.41
CA ARG A 142 -5.35 -20.83 5.05
C ARG A 142 -4.92 -22.29 5.05
N GLU A 143 -3.71 -22.57 4.58
CA GLU A 143 -3.23 -23.94 4.39
C GLU A 143 -2.44 -24.47 5.61
N ILE A 144 -1.76 -23.59 6.35
CA ILE A 144 -0.82 -23.98 7.42
C ILE A 144 -1.28 -23.43 8.77
N LYS A 145 -1.39 -24.34 9.74
CA LYS A 145 -1.74 -24.02 11.13
C LYS A 145 -0.78 -22.98 11.73
N PRO A 146 -1.26 -22.05 12.58
CA PRO A 146 -0.43 -20.99 13.16
C PRO A 146 0.89 -21.46 13.78
N GLU A 147 0.83 -22.52 14.58
CA GLU A 147 1.96 -23.14 15.28
C GLU A 147 2.98 -23.85 14.36
N ALA A 148 2.62 -24.10 13.10
CA ALA A 148 3.49 -24.72 12.11
C ALA A 148 4.11 -23.71 11.12
N ARG A 149 3.55 -22.49 11.01
CA ARG A 149 4.00 -21.48 10.03
C ARG A 149 5.46 -21.09 10.15
N ARG A 150 5.96 -20.90 11.38
CA ARG A 150 7.40 -20.59 11.58
C ARG A 150 8.26 -21.75 11.11
N ARG A 151 7.92 -22.99 11.49
CA ARG A 151 8.68 -24.16 11.05
C ARG A 151 8.67 -24.30 9.54
N TRP A 152 7.51 -24.19 8.89
CA TRP A 152 7.40 -24.23 7.43
C TRP A 152 8.27 -23.16 6.76
N LEU A 153 8.26 -21.93 7.27
CA LEU A 153 8.99 -20.81 6.67
C LEU A 153 10.50 -21.04 6.63
N PHE A 154 11.07 -21.67 7.66
CA PHE A 154 12.51 -21.92 7.79
C PHE A 154 12.92 -23.37 7.49
N ALA A 155 11.96 -24.26 7.22
CA ALA A 155 12.28 -25.63 6.84
C ALA A 155 12.84 -25.64 5.42
N GLN A 156 13.83 -26.50 5.20
CA GLN A 156 14.29 -26.78 3.85
C GLN A 156 13.17 -27.47 3.07
N ASN A 157 12.85 -26.95 1.89
CA ASN A 157 11.86 -27.55 1.00
C ASN A 157 12.59 -28.12 -0.21
N GLU A 158 12.54 -29.44 -0.38
CA GLU A 158 13.20 -30.17 -1.46
C GLU A 158 12.70 -29.76 -2.85
N LEU A 159 11.41 -29.46 -3.00
CA LEU A 159 10.80 -29.01 -4.26
C LEU A 159 11.25 -27.59 -4.62
N LEU A 160 11.47 -26.75 -3.59
CA LEU A 160 11.97 -25.39 -3.76
C LEU A 160 13.49 -25.31 -3.89
N GLY A 161 14.21 -26.34 -3.42
CA GLY A 161 15.67 -26.39 -3.31
C GLY A 161 16.23 -25.60 -2.12
N ASP A 162 15.41 -24.76 -1.48
CA ASP A 162 15.80 -23.91 -0.34
C ASP A 162 14.58 -23.67 0.57
N SER A 163 14.79 -22.99 1.71
CA SER A 163 13.70 -22.58 2.59
C SER A 163 12.85 -21.47 1.97
N ALA A 164 11.56 -21.43 2.35
CA ALA A 164 10.68 -20.35 1.91
C ALA A 164 11.19 -18.98 2.39
N HIS A 165 11.82 -18.90 3.57
CA HIS A 165 12.44 -17.69 4.07
C HIS A 165 13.52 -17.17 3.11
N ASP A 166 14.45 -18.03 2.73
CA ASP A 166 15.62 -17.62 1.93
C ASP A 166 15.18 -17.21 0.52
N LEU A 167 14.22 -17.92 -0.07
CA LEU A 167 13.60 -17.50 -1.32
C LEU A 167 12.89 -16.13 -1.21
N LEU A 168 12.22 -15.85 -0.10
CA LEU A 168 11.60 -14.53 0.11
C LEU A 168 12.65 -13.41 0.28
N VAL A 169 13.81 -13.72 0.87
CA VAL A 169 14.94 -12.78 0.96
C VAL A 169 15.51 -12.47 -0.42
N GLU A 170 15.69 -13.49 -1.25
CA GLU A 170 16.17 -13.34 -2.63
C GLU A 170 15.13 -12.69 -3.57
N GLY A 171 13.88 -12.57 -3.11
CA GLY A 171 12.81 -11.92 -3.86
C GLY A 171 12.01 -12.88 -4.76
N GLU A 172 12.20 -14.18 -4.59
CA GLU A 172 11.51 -15.27 -5.31
C GLU A 172 10.11 -15.54 -4.74
N PHE A 173 9.33 -14.47 -4.51
CA PHE A 173 7.98 -14.54 -3.94
C PHE A 173 7.04 -15.43 -4.78
N GLU A 174 7.12 -15.36 -6.10
CA GLU A 174 6.25 -16.12 -6.99
C GLU A 174 6.53 -17.63 -6.91
N LYS A 175 7.79 -18.01 -6.69
CA LYS A 175 8.17 -19.42 -6.50
C LYS A 175 7.55 -20.00 -5.23
N VAL A 176 7.59 -19.23 -4.14
CA VAL A 176 6.94 -19.62 -2.86
C VAL A 176 5.42 -19.67 -3.00
N LEU A 177 4.82 -18.73 -3.73
CA LEU A 177 3.36 -18.75 -3.99
C LEU A 177 2.95 -19.98 -4.81
N ALA A 178 3.73 -20.35 -5.82
CA ALA A 178 3.48 -21.53 -6.64
C ALA A 178 3.58 -22.83 -5.83
N ASP A 179 4.55 -22.93 -4.91
CA ASP A 179 4.68 -24.07 -4.00
C ASP A 179 3.46 -24.22 -3.08
N ILE A 180 2.99 -23.12 -2.46
CA ILE A 180 1.79 -23.17 -1.62
C ILE A 180 0.55 -23.60 -2.44
N GLU A 181 0.45 -23.15 -3.69
CA GLU A 181 -0.62 -23.58 -4.59
C GLU A 181 -0.54 -25.08 -4.91
N ALA A 182 0.65 -25.60 -5.21
CA ALA A 182 0.88 -27.02 -5.46
C ALA A 182 0.54 -27.89 -4.24
N MET A 183 0.90 -27.43 -3.03
CA MET A 183 0.49 -28.06 -1.77
C MET A 183 -1.04 -28.16 -1.64
N ARG A 184 -1.76 -27.10 -2.04
CA ARG A 184 -3.23 -27.05 -1.98
C ARG A 184 -3.89 -27.98 -2.99
N GLU A 185 -3.32 -28.13 -4.18
CA GLU A 185 -3.81 -29.03 -5.22
C GLU A 185 -3.51 -30.51 -4.91
N GLY A 186 -2.80 -30.79 -3.81
CA GLY A 186 -2.42 -32.15 -3.43
C GLY A 186 -1.37 -32.76 -4.34
N VAL A 187 -0.70 -31.94 -5.16
CA VAL A 187 0.40 -32.36 -6.04
C VAL A 187 1.63 -32.57 -5.18
N HIS A 188 1.69 -33.73 -4.52
CA HIS A 188 2.94 -34.30 -4.03
C HIS A 188 3.45 -35.21 -5.14
N VAL A 189 4.52 -34.81 -5.83
CA VAL A 189 5.28 -35.70 -6.72
C VAL A 189 6.42 -36.31 -5.92
#